data_AF-V1CP02-F1
#
_entry.id   AF-V1CP02-F1
#
_cell.length_a   1.000
_cell.length_b   1.000
_cell.length_c   1.000
_cell.angle_alpha   90.00
_cell.angle_beta   90.00
_cell.angle_gamma   90.00
#
_symmetry.space_group_name_H-M   'P 1'
#
loop_
_entity.id
_entity.type
_entity.pdbx_description
1 polymer ?
#
loop_
_entity_poly.entity_id
_entity_poly.type
_entity_poly.pdbx_seq_one_letter_code
_entity_poly.pdbx_strand_id
1 'polypeptide(L)'
;MPGHTWGHLVYLIDDEYLFTGDTIWLGADGGYAFLNTLAEDRNLQMKSLKKLEEILRKRNLNLKIITGHTGWTDDMDFAFAHTDEICNALRRKPKVRDPKAPYDGFDERDDTEENARNGFLDKC
;
A
#
# COMPACT_ATOMS: atom_id res chain seq x y z
N MET A 1 -3.64 -11.19 -8.60
CA MET A 1 -3.50 -11.27 -7.13
C MET A 1 -4.86 -11.51 -6.51
N PRO A 2 -5.42 -12.73 -6.62
CA PRO A 2 -6.77 -12.98 -6.16
C PRO A 2 -6.86 -12.90 -4.62
N GLY A 3 -7.97 -12.40 -4.12
CA GLY A 3 -8.26 -12.36 -2.68
C GLY A 3 -9.05 -11.12 -2.29
N HIS A 4 -8.53 -9.92 -2.59
CA HIS A 4 -9.34 -8.69 -2.48
C HIS A 4 -10.54 -8.78 -3.43
N THR A 5 -10.25 -9.00 -4.70
CA THR A 5 -11.22 -9.52 -5.68
C THR A 5 -10.58 -10.67 -6.47
N TRP A 6 -11.37 -11.46 -7.19
CA TRP A 6 -10.88 -12.54 -8.06
C TRP A 6 -9.97 -12.01 -9.18
N GLY A 7 -10.31 -10.84 -9.72
CA GLY A 7 -9.63 -10.20 -10.84
C GLY A 7 -8.57 -9.16 -10.45
N HIS A 8 -8.26 -9.00 -9.16
CA HIS A 8 -7.31 -7.99 -8.71
C HIS A 8 -5.91 -8.21 -9.33
N LEU A 9 -5.26 -7.13 -9.74
CA LEU A 9 -3.95 -7.12 -10.41
C LEU A 9 -2.95 -6.24 -9.67
N VAL A 10 -1.68 -6.58 -9.85
CA VAL A 10 -0.54 -5.79 -9.39
C VAL A 10 0.33 -5.54 -10.62
N TYR A 11 0.82 -4.31 -10.75
CA TYR A 11 1.61 -3.88 -11.91
C TYR A 11 3.03 -3.58 -11.47
N LEU A 12 4.00 -4.15 -12.18
CA LEU A 12 5.41 -3.78 -12.08
C LEU A 12 5.77 -3.01 -13.34
N ILE A 13 6.24 -1.78 -13.17
CA ILE A 13 6.59 -0.86 -14.26
C ILE A 13 8.09 -0.55 -14.14
N ASP A 14 8.78 -0.65 -15.28
CA ASP A 14 10.21 -0.34 -15.44
C ASP A 14 11.14 -1.04 -14.43
N ASP A 15 10.72 -2.21 -13.93
CA ASP A 15 11.41 -2.97 -12.87
C ASP A 15 11.71 -2.16 -11.58
N GLU A 16 10.99 -1.05 -11.38
CA GLU A 16 11.22 -0.11 -10.28
C GLU A 16 9.94 0.23 -9.50
N TYR A 17 8.79 0.34 -10.17
CA TYR A 17 7.55 0.78 -9.54
C TYR A 17 6.55 -0.35 -9.43
N LEU A 18 6.23 -0.77 -8.21
CA LEU A 18 5.25 -1.82 -7.94
C LEU A 18 3.95 -1.19 -7.43
N PHE A 19 2.93 -1.15 -8.29
CA PHE A 19 1.58 -0.73 -7.91
C PHE A 19 0.79 -1.93 -7.41
N THR A 20 0.57 -2.00 -6.10
CA THR A 20 -0.08 -3.14 -5.45
C THR A 20 -1.60 -3.02 -5.40
N GLY A 21 -2.16 -1.84 -5.68
CA GLY A 21 -3.57 -1.53 -5.42
C GLY A 21 -3.97 -1.98 -4.01
N ASP A 22 -5.12 -2.63 -3.93
CA ASP A 22 -5.73 -3.11 -2.68
C ASP A 22 -5.23 -4.50 -2.24
N THR A 23 -3.99 -4.85 -2.55
CA THR A 23 -3.38 -6.07 -2.00
C THR A 23 -2.70 -5.82 -0.65
N ILE A 24 -2.01 -4.67 -0.51
CA ILE A 24 -1.23 -4.30 0.67
C ILE A 24 -1.83 -3.05 1.31
N TRP A 25 -1.92 -3.06 2.64
CA TRP A 25 -2.24 -1.90 3.47
C TRP A 25 -1.05 -1.59 4.38
N LEU A 26 -0.44 -0.42 4.25
CA LEU A 26 0.66 0.00 5.13
C LEU A 26 0.09 0.56 6.45
N GLY A 27 0.45 -0.11 7.54
CA GLY A 27 0.26 0.36 8.91
C GLY A 27 1.48 1.10 9.45
N ALA A 28 1.43 1.50 10.72
CA ALA A 28 2.55 2.18 11.37
C ALA A 28 3.77 1.27 11.63
N ASP A 29 3.57 -0.04 11.53
CA ASP A 29 4.52 -1.09 11.87
C ASP A 29 4.71 -2.10 10.73
N GLY A 30 4.26 -1.77 9.52
CA GLY A 30 4.48 -2.57 8.31
C GLY A 30 3.22 -2.84 7.50
N GLY A 31 3.40 -3.57 6.41
CA GLY A 31 2.34 -3.93 5.48
C GLY A 31 1.55 -5.16 5.88
N TYR A 32 0.23 -5.07 5.73
CA TYR A 32 -0.77 -6.10 5.99
C TYR A 32 -1.49 -6.50 4.71
N ALA A 33 -2.11 -7.68 4.69
CA ALA A 33 -3.15 -7.95 3.71
C ALA A 33 -4.31 -6.94 3.88
N PHE A 34 -4.87 -6.51 2.75
CA PHE A 34 -5.90 -5.47 2.69
C PHE A 34 -7.16 -5.81 3.50
N LEU A 35 -8.01 -4.81 3.76
CA LEU A 35 -9.11 -4.86 4.71
C LEU A 35 -9.99 -6.11 4.56
N ASN A 36 -10.07 -6.88 5.66
CA ASN A 36 -10.79 -8.15 5.71
C ASN A 36 -12.24 -8.06 5.19
N THR A 37 -12.97 -7.01 5.59
CA THR A 37 -14.39 -6.83 5.24
C THR A 37 -14.62 -6.55 3.76
N LEU A 38 -13.57 -6.22 3.01
CA LEU A 38 -13.62 -5.88 1.59
C LEU A 38 -12.94 -6.93 0.72
N ALA A 39 -12.51 -8.06 1.29
CA ALA A 39 -11.91 -9.15 0.54
C ALA A 39 -12.97 -10.21 0.20
N GLU A 40 -13.03 -10.64 -1.07
CA GLU A 40 -13.86 -11.78 -1.50
C GLU A 40 -13.38 -13.10 -0.88
N ASP A 41 -12.06 -13.30 -0.75
CA ASP A 41 -11.48 -14.44 -0.03
C ASP A 41 -10.21 -14.03 0.71
N ARG A 42 -10.36 -14.00 2.02
CA ARG A 42 -9.33 -13.61 2.99
C ARG A 42 -8.13 -14.55 3.02
N ASN A 43 -8.37 -15.86 2.97
CA ASN A 43 -7.29 -16.85 3.03
C ASN A 43 -6.52 -16.89 1.72
N LEU A 44 -7.22 -16.72 0.60
CA LEU A 44 -6.60 -16.60 -0.71
C LEU A 44 -5.75 -15.34 -0.82
N GLN A 45 -6.21 -14.22 -0.25
CA GLN A 45 -5.45 -12.97 -0.24
C GLN A 45 -4.09 -13.12 0.46
N MET A 46 -4.04 -13.70 1.67
CA MET A 46 -2.78 -13.94 2.38
C MET A 46 -1.85 -14.87 1.60
N LYS A 47 -2.39 -15.94 1.00
CA LYS A 47 -1.61 -16.85 0.14
C LYS A 47 -1.04 -16.14 -1.09
N SER A 48 -1.86 -15.31 -1.74
CA SER A 48 -1.45 -14.49 -2.89
C SER A 48 -0.35 -13.51 -2.49
N LEU A 49 -0.50 -12.84 -1.34
CA LEU A 49 0.45 -11.86 -0.83
C LEU A 49 1.83 -12.49 -0.55
N LYS A 50 1.88 -13.65 0.12
CA LYS A 50 3.12 -14.41 0.33
C LYS A 50 3.78 -14.82 -0.99
N LYS A 51 2.97 -15.28 -1.95
CA LYS A 51 3.48 -15.65 -3.27
C LYS A 51 4.06 -14.45 -4.02
N LEU A 52 3.44 -13.27 -3.89
CA LEU A 52 3.97 -12.03 -4.46
C LEU A 52 5.32 -11.67 -3.84
N GLU A 53 5.42 -11.69 -2.50
CA GLU A 53 6.68 -11.46 -1.79
C GLU A 53 7.80 -12.36 -2.31
N GLU A 54 7.56 -13.67 -2.39
CA GLU A 54 8.53 -14.63 -2.90
C GLU A 54 9.00 -14.32 -4.32
N ILE A 55 8.08 -13.91 -5.21
CA ILE A 55 8.39 -13.55 -6.59
C ILE A 55 9.27 -12.30 -6.63
N LEU A 56 8.95 -11.27 -5.83
CA LEU A 56 9.68 -10.01 -5.82
C LEU A 56 11.07 -10.17 -5.22
N ARG A 57 11.19 -10.89 -4.09
CA ARG A 57 12.50 -11.19 -3.47
C ARG A 57 13.41 -11.98 -4.40
N LYS A 58 12.87 -12.91 -5.20
CA LYS A 58 13.64 -13.64 -6.22
C LYS A 58 14.15 -12.74 -7.35
N ARG A 59 13.40 -11.69 -7.70
CA ARG A 59 13.82 -10.73 -8.73
C ARG A 59 14.91 -9.78 -8.24
N ASN A 60 15.05 -9.59 -6.93
CA ASN A 60 16.10 -8.78 -6.31
C ASN A 60 16.19 -7.36 -6.91
N LEU A 61 15.03 -6.69 -6.98
CA LEU A 61 14.87 -5.34 -7.52
C LEU A 61 14.75 -4.32 -6.39
N ASN A 62 15.20 -3.09 -6.64
CA ASN A 62 15.00 -1.95 -5.74
C ASN A 62 13.65 -1.31 -6.05
N LEU A 63 12.59 -1.82 -5.41
CA LEU A 63 11.22 -1.46 -5.72
C LEU A 63 10.72 -0.29 -4.87
N LYS A 64 10.01 0.65 -5.51
CA LYS A 64 9.08 1.57 -4.87
C LYS A 64 7.70 0.91 -4.86
N ILE A 65 7.26 0.48 -3.69
CA ILE A 65 5.99 -0.23 -3.47
C ILE A 65 4.91 0.80 -3.16
N ILE A 66 3.96 0.94 -4.08
CA ILE A 66 2.90 1.96 -4.06
C ILE A 66 1.56 1.26 -3.85
N THR A 67 0.89 1.59 -2.75
CA THR A 67 -0.41 1.01 -2.39
C THR A 67 -1.58 1.81 -2.95
N GLY A 68 -2.76 1.20 -3.00
CA GLY A 68 -3.98 1.90 -3.45
C GLY A 68 -4.42 3.03 -2.50
N HIS A 69 -4.08 2.95 -1.21
CA HIS A 69 -4.71 3.79 -0.18
C HIS A 69 -3.80 4.30 0.95
N THR A 70 -2.59 3.76 1.10
CA THR A 70 -1.75 3.98 2.30
C THR A 70 -0.35 4.48 1.96
N GLY A 71 -0.22 5.21 0.85
CA GLY A 71 1.06 5.76 0.42
C GLY A 71 1.99 4.72 -0.18
N TRP A 72 3.29 4.92 0.02
CA TRP A 72 4.36 4.13 -0.60
C TRP A 72 5.56 3.93 0.34
N THR A 73 6.35 2.91 0.06
CA THR A 73 7.61 2.61 0.74
C THR A 73 8.60 1.97 -0.24
N ASP A 74 9.90 2.11 -0.01
CA ASP A 74 10.95 1.35 -0.71
C ASP A 74 11.60 0.28 0.19
N ASP A 75 11.05 0.07 1.38
CA ASP A 75 11.46 -0.99 2.29
C ASP A 75 10.59 -2.24 2.07
N MET A 76 11.20 -3.27 1.47
CA MET A 76 10.54 -4.53 1.17
C MET A 76 10.27 -5.37 2.43
N ASP A 77 11.07 -5.25 3.49
CA ASP A 77 10.81 -5.96 4.73
C ASP A 77 9.66 -5.31 5.49
N PHE A 78 9.58 -3.99 5.48
CA PHE A 78 8.44 -3.24 6.02
C PHE A 78 7.15 -3.55 5.26
N ALA A 79 7.15 -3.49 3.93
CA ALA A 79 5.96 -3.72 3.10
C ALA A 79 5.35 -5.13 3.26
N PHE A 80 6.17 -6.12 3.63
CA PHE A 80 5.75 -7.51 3.79
C PHE A 80 5.95 -8.02 5.24
N ALA A 81 5.96 -7.13 6.24
CA ALA A 81 6.18 -7.51 7.64
C ALA A 81 5.08 -8.45 8.20
N HIS A 82 3.82 -8.25 7.80
CA HIS A 82 2.66 -8.94 8.38
C HIS A 82 1.80 -9.64 7.31
N THR A 83 2.44 -10.43 6.42
CA THR A 83 1.75 -11.09 5.28
C THR A 83 0.75 -12.18 5.66
N ASP A 84 0.77 -12.63 6.91
CA ASP A 84 -0.18 -13.56 7.52
C ASP A 84 -1.21 -12.89 8.42
N GLU A 85 -1.12 -11.57 8.57
CA GLU A 85 -2.10 -10.77 9.29
C GLU A 85 -2.91 -9.92 8.32
N ILE A 86 -4.04 -9.42 8.83
CA ILE A 86 -5.02 -8.68 8.03
C ILE A 86 -5.37 -7.40 8.74
N CYS A 87 -5.42 -6.33 7.96
CA CYS A 87 -5.84 -5.04 8.49
C CYS A 87 -7.30 -5.12 8.95
N ASN A 88 -7.51 -5.05 10.28
CA ASN A 88 -8.82 -5.20 10.89
C ASN A 88 -9.54 -3.84 10.94
N ALA A 89 -10.41 -3.59 9.95
CA ALA A 89 -11.22 -2.37 9.85
C ALA A 89 -12.15 -2.11 11.05
N LEU A 90 -12.53 -3.15 11.81
CA LEU A 90 -13.46 -3.05 12.94
C LEU A 90 -12.79 -2.63 14.24
N ARG A 91 -11.46 -2.76 14.36
CA ARG A 91 -10.72 -1.97 15.35
C ARG A 91 -10.73 -0.54 14.82
N ARG A 92 -11.75 0.24 15.19
CA ARG A 92 -11.79 1.69 14.98
C ARG A 92 -10.52 2.30 15.56
N LYS A 93 -9.45 2.37 14.75
CA LYS A 93 -8.35 3.27 15.03
C LYS A 93 -8.96 4.68 14.92
N PRO A 94 -8.63 5.61 15.82
CA PRO A 94 -9.02 7.01 15.66
C PRO A 94 -8.70 7.43 14.22
N LYS A 95 -9.51 8.29 13.60
CA LYS A 95 -9.10 8.93 12.35
C LYS A 95 -7.81 9.69 12.67
N VAL A 96 -6.67 9.10 12.35
CA VAL A 96 -5.38 9.74 12.53
C VAL A 96 -5.23 10.67 11.33
N ARG A 97 -5.60 11.93 11.51
CA ARG A 97 -5.18 12.97 10.58
C ARG A 97 -3.68 13.11 10.78
N ASP A 98 -2.90 12.81 9.75
CA ASP A 98 -1.48 13.12 9.79
C ASP A 98 -1.33 14.64 9.92
N PRO A 99 -0.85 15.16 11.07
CA PRO A 99 -0.70 16.60 11.26
C PRO A 99 0.40 17.19 10.38
N LYS A 100 1.26 16.36 9.77
CA LYS A 100 2.28 16.76 8.80
C LYS A 100 1.82 16.59 7.36
N ALA A 101 0.60 16.15 7.10
CA ALA A 101 0.07 16.07 5.74
C ALA A 101 0.22 17.45 5.08
N PRO A 102 0.99 17.58 3.99
CA PRO A 102 1.29 18.87 3.38
C PRO A 102 0.10 19.44 2.63
N TYR A 103 -0.96 18.64 2.46
CA TYR A 103 -2.11 18.97 1.64
C TYR A 103 -3.40 18.57 2.33
N ASP A 104 -4.40 19.46 2.29
CA ASP A 104 -5.76 19.19 2.69
C ASP A 104 -6.59 18.93 1.44
N GLY A 105 -7.01 17.68 1.21
CA GLY A 105 -7.76 17.29 0.01
C GLY A 105 -9.19 17.86 -0.08
N PHE A 106 -9.61 18.70 0.88
CA PHE A 106 -10.82 19.51 0.78
C PHE A 106 -10.54 20.98 0.42
N ASP A 107 -9.27 21.38 0.35
CA ASP A 107 -8.82 22.75 0.12
C ASP A 107 -7.87 22.82 -1.07
N GLU A 108 -8.46 23.00 -2.26
CA GLU A 108 -7.75 23.00 -3.54
C GLU A 108 -7.16 24.37 -3.93
N ARG A 109 -7.21 25.37 -3.04
CA ARG A 109 -6.82 26.76 -3.38
C ARG A 109 -5.35 26.89 -3.78
N ASP A 110 -4.51 26.00 -3.26
CA ASP A 110 -3.06 25.98 -3.52
C ASP A 110 -2.65 24.92 -4.55
N ASP A 111 -3.61 24.27 -5.23
CA ASP A 111 -3.38 23.27 -6.29
C ASP A 111 -2.93 23.93 -7.61
N THR A 112 -1.71 24.44 -7.58
CA THR A 112 -1.05 25.04 -8.74
C THR A 112 0.06 24.14 -9.25
N GLU A 113 0.37 24.24 -10.56
CA GLU A 113 1.49 23.50 -11.15
C GLU A 113 2.82 23.80 -10.45
N GLU A 114 3.01 25.04 -10.01
CA GLU A 114 4.20 25.48 -9.28
C GLU A 114 4.36 24.75 -7.94
N ASN A 115 3.29 24.67 -7.15
CA ASN A 115 3.31 24.00 -5.85
C ASN A 115 3.45 22.46 -5.98
N ALA A 116 2.85 21.86 -7.01
CA ALA A 116 2.97 20.42 -7.27
C ALA A 116 4.41 19.95 -7.52
N ARG A 117 5.31 20.87 -7.91
CA ARG A 117 6.73 20.56 -8.17
C ARG A 117 7.62 20.65 -6.92
N ASN A 118 7.13 21.21 -5.81
CA ASN A 118 7.96 21.58 -4.66
C ASN A 118 7.62 20.86 -3.34
N GLY A 119 6.59 20.00 -3.31
CA GLY A 119 6.11 19.33 -2.08
C GLY A 119 5.97 17.82 -2.22
N PHE A 120 7.09 17.08 -2.14
CA PHE A 120 7.04 15.62 -2.10
C PHE A 120 6.73 15.11 -0.70
N LEU A 121 5.91 14.06 -0.60
CA LEU A 121 5.64 13.38 0.67
C LEU A 121 6.87 12.62 1.16
N ASP A 122 7.08 12.65 2.48
CA ASP A 122 8.00 11.76 3.16
C ASP A 122 7.55 10.29 2.99
N LYS A 123 8.50 9.36 3.08
CA LYS A 123 8.23 7.91 3.04
C LYS A 123 7.38 7.48 4.24
N CYS A 124 6.50 6.49 4.04
CA CYS A 124 5.71 5.87 5.11
C CYS A 124 6.54 4.92 5.97
#